data_AF-A0A959RT89-F1
#
_entry.id   AF-A0A959RT89-F1
#
_cell.length_a   1.000
_cell.length_b   1.000
_cell.length_c   1.000
_cell.angle_alpha   90.00
_cell.angle_beta   90.00
_cell.angle_gamma   90.00
#
_symmetry.space_group_name_H-M   'P 1'
#
loop_
_entity.id
_entity.type
_entity.pdbx_description
1 polymer ?
#
loop_
_entity_poly.entity_id
_entity_poly.type
_entity_poly.pdbx_seq_one_letter_code
_entity_poly.pdbx_strand_id
1 'polypeptide(L)'
;RRAGQGKLSEILGRKTIPYDKMFKTLELAKIAKQHYNNFDDETKAILSSYANGVNEFIKNNSDKFTIEFDVLGYKPNLWKPEHSVLIAKLMAWELNISWWSDITFTHLIQKLGLEKVKEIMPNFDENGPTIIPSGIEKFADVPLDLIKVDKDFRNLIGSVGTHIGSNNWVVNATKSESGKPIIANDPHLSFSSPGKWYVAVLRSPELNVDGFTL
;
A
#
# COMPACT_ATOMS: atom_id res chain seq x y z
N ARG A 1 6.45 -8.11 -1.00
CA ARG A 1 7.27 -7.97 0.24
C ARG A 1 8.71 -7.48 0.01
N ARG A 2 9.49 -8.00 -0.96
CA ARG A 2 10.90 -7.58 -1.18
C ARG A 2 11.08 -6.07 -1.35
N ALA A 3 10.21 -5.42 -2.13
CA ALA A 3 10.18 -3.97 -2.29
C ALA A 3 10.12 -3.25 -0.92
N GLY A 4 9.11 -3.53 -0.11
CA GLY A 4 8.95 -2.90 1.21
C GLY A 4 10.04 -3.26 2.24
N GLN A 5 10.83 -4.30 1.99
CA GLN A 5 12.02 -4.64 2.79
C GLN A 5 13.31 -3.98 2.26
N GLY A 6 13.25 -3.31 1.11
CA GLY A 6 14.42 -2.80 0.38
C GLY A 6 15.39 -3.90 -0.02
N LYS A 7 14.88 -4.96 -0.64
CA LYS A 7 15.61 -6.17 -1.05
C LYS A 7 15.35 -6.57 -2.51
N LEU A 8 14.96 -5.65 -3.37
CA LEU A 8 14.78 -5.90 -4.81
C LEU A 8 16.11 -6.25 -5.48
N SER A 9 17.20 -5.59 -5.08
CA SER A 9 18.51 -5.75 -5.73
C SER A 9 19.15 -7.11 -5.50
N GLU A 10 18.65 -7.87 -4.51
CA GLU A 10 19.03 -9.28 -4.32
C GLU A 10 18.69 -10.14 -5.55
N ILE A 11 17.67 -9.74 -6.32
CA ILE A 11 17.17 -10.49 -7.49
C ILE A 11 17.32 -9.68 -8.79
N LEU A 12 16.99 -8.38 -8.75
CA LEU A 12 16.96 -7.50 -9.94
C LEU A 12 18.27 -6.73 -10.16
N GLY A 13 19.27 -6.98 -9.31
CA GLY A 13 20.62 -6.44 -9.45
C GLY A 13 20.75 -4.94 -9.16
N ARG A 14 21.87 -4.35 -9.60
CA ARG A 14 22.28 -3.00 -9.18
C ARG A 14 21.31 -1.89 -9.59
N LYS A 15 20.51 -2.10 -10.64
CA LYS A 15 19.55 -1.09 -11.14
C LYS A 15 18.45 -0.76 -10.12
N THR A 16 18.16 -1.66 -9.18
CA THR A 16 17.12 -1.44 -8.15
C THR A 16 17.65 -0.93 -6.82
N ILE A 17 18.97 -0.66 -6.70
CA ILE A 17 19.57 -0.15 -5.45
C ILE A 17 18.92 1.17 -5.00
N PRO A 18 18.62 2.14 -5.88
CA PRO A 18 17.94 3.37 -5.46
C PRO A 18 16.59 3.09 -4.77
N TYR A 19 15.81 2.13 -5.27
CA TYR A 19 14.52 1.75 -4.69
C TYR A 19 14.68 1.05 -3.33
N ASP A 20 15.71 0.20 -3.20
CA ASP A 20 16.02 -0.43 -1.93
C ASP A 20 16.42 0.60 -0.86
N LYS A 21 17.19 1.63 -1.25
CA LYS A 21 17.51 2.75 -0.36
C LYS A 21 16.25 3.51 0.04
N MET A 22 15.38 3.84 -0.91
CA MET A 22 14.11 4.51 -0.64
C MET A 22 13.28 3.75 0.40
N PHE A 23 12.99 2.46 0.17
CA PHE A 23 12.17 1.68 1.11
C PHE A 23 12.85 1.43 2.46
N LYS A 24 14.19 1.41 2.52
CA LYS A 24 14.92 1.39 3.79
C LYS A 24 14.80 2.71 4.54
N THR A 25 14.84 3.85 3.84
CA THR A 25 14.63 5.18 4.44
C THR A 25 13.21 5.34 4.98
N LEU A 26 12.20 4.80 4.27
CA LEU A 26 10.81 4.80 4.73
C LEU A 26 10.54 3.84 5.89
N GLU A 27 11.48 2.93 6.17
CA GLU A 27 11.42 1.96 7.27
C GLU A 27 10.14 1.08 7.32
N LEU A 28 9.44 0.87 6.19
CA LEU A 28 8.15 0.16 6.17
C LEU A 28 8.20 -1.22 6.84
N ALA A 29 9.28 -1.99 6.61
CA ALA A 29 9.46 -3.29 7.24
C ALA A 29 9.62 -3.23 8.77
N LYS A 30 10.30 -2.19 9.28
CA LYS A 30 10.47 -1.96 10.72
C LYS A 30 9.15 -1.53 11.34
N ILE A 31 8.43 -0.62 10.69
CA ILE A 31 7.10 -0.17 11.11
C ILE A 31 6.12 -1.36 11.15
N ALA A 32 6.10 -2.20 10.11
CA ALA A 32 5.25 -3.38 10.07
C ALA A 32 5.54 -4.36 11.23
N LYS A 33 6.82 -4.57 11.56
CA LYS A 33 7.22 -5.39 12.71
C LYS A 33 6.80 -4.78 14.05
N GLN A 34 6.95 -3.47 14.23
CA GLN A 34 6.49 -2.76 15.43
C GLN A 34 4.98 -2.88 15.61
N HIS A 35 4.22 -2.67 14.53
CA HIS A 35 2.76 -2.84 14.53
C HIS A 35 2.38 -4.28 14.92
N TYR A 36 2.99 -5.28 14.27
CA TYR A 36 2.75 -6.68 14.60
C TYR A 36 3.00 -7.00 16.08
N ASN A 37 4.10 -6.49 16.64
CA ASN A 37 4.44 -6.72 18.05
C ASN A 37 3.39 -6.12 19.02
N ASN A 38 2.72 -5.04 18.61
CA ASN A 38 1.72 -4.33 19.42
C ASN A 38 0.30 -4.86 19.24
N PHE A 39 0.05 -5.77 18.29
CA PHE A 39 -1.26 -6.40 18.17
C PHE A 39 -1.56 -7.35 19.33
N ASP A 40 -2.85 -7.58 19.59
CA ASP A 40 -3.32 -8.60 20.51
C ASP A 40 -2.96 -10.02 20.05
N ASP A 41 -3.09 -10.98 20.97
CA ASP A 41 -2.71 -12.37 20.74
C ASP A 41 -3.61 -13.04 19.68
N GLU A 42 -4.88 -12.64 19.59
CA GLU A 42 -5.82 -13.15 18.60
C GLU A 42 -5.39 -12.78 17.18
N THR A 43 -5.10 -11.51 16.93
CA THR A 43 -4.61 -11.00 15.66
C THR A 43 -3.27 -11.65 15.28
N LYS A 44 -2.36 -11.80 16.25
CA LYS A 44 -1.08 -12.50 16.03
C LYS A 44 -1.29 -13.97 15.65
N ALA A 45 -2.26 -14.65 16.26
CA ALA A 45 -2.61 -16.03 15.96
C ALA A 45 -3.20 -16.18 14.54
N ILE A 46 -4.05 -15.25 14.11
CA ILE A 46 -4.60 -15.21 12.74
C ILE A 46 -3.49 -15.02 11.71
N LEU A 47 -2.63 -14.02 11.91
CA LEU A 47 -1.51 -13.74 11.00
C LEU A 47 -0.50 -14.89 10.95
N SER A 48 -0.27 -15.57 12.08
CA SER A 48 0.58 -16.75 12.15
C SER A 48 -0.02 -17.94 11.41
N SER A 49 -1.33 -18.16 11.54
CA SER A 49 -2.04 -19.22 10.82
C SER A 49 -2.00 -19.00 9.30
N TYR A 50 -2.19 -17.76 8.84
CA TYR A 50 -2.02 -17.40 7.43
C TYR A 50 -0.59 -17.67 6.95
N ALA A 51 0.42 -17.22 7.72
CA ALA A 51 1.83 -17.45 7.39
C ALA A 51 2.17 -18.94 7.29
N ASN A 52 1.62 -19.76 8.20
CA ASN A 52 1.82 -21.20 8.19
C ASN A 52 1.25 -21.85 6.92
N GLY A 53 0.03 -21.47 6.49
CA GLY A 53 -0.56 -21.97 5.24
C GLY A 53 0.28 -21.62 4.01
N VAL A 54 0.75 -20.37 3.90
CA VAL A 54 1.66 -19.95 2.81
C VAL A 54 2.97 -20.76 2.85
N ASN A 55 3.52 -20.96 4.04
CA ASN A 55 4.77 -21.72 4.21
C ASN A 55 4.64 -23.19 3.88
N GLU A 56 3.49 -23.79 4.19
CA GLU A 56 3.19 -25.18 3.83
C GLU A 56 3.17 -25.35 2.31
N PHE A 57 2.51 -24.42 1.60
CA PHE A 57 2.54 -24.41 0.14
C PHE A 57 3.98 -24.28 -0.39
N ILE A 58 4.76 -23.33 0.12
CA ILE A 58 6.14 -23.09 -0.30
C ILE A 58 7.02 -24.33 -0.13
N LYS A 59 6.88 -25.06 0.99
CA LYS A 59 7.70 -26.24 1.29
C LYS A 59 7.34 -27.44 0.41
N ASN A 60 6.05 -27.63 0.15
CA ASN A 60 5.56 -28.87 -0.46
C ASN A 60 5.29 -28.77 -1.97
N ASN A 61 5.39 -27.59 -2.57
CA ASN A 61 5.05 -27.37 -3.98
C ASN A 61 6.16 -26.61 -4.72
N SER A 62 7.43 -26.98 -4.49
CA SER A 62 8.58 -26.26 -5.04
C SER A 62 8.70 -26.29 -6.57
N ASP A 63 7.95 -27.18 -7.21
CA ASP A 63 7.78 -27.39 -8.64
C ASP A 63 6.56 -26.64 -9.23
N LYS A 64 5.74 -25.98 -8.39
CA LYS A 64 4.51 -25.27 -8.80
C LYS A 64 4.57 -23.76 -8.56
N PHE A 65 5.76 -23.21 -8.44
CA PHE A 65 5.91 -21.76 -8.34
C PHE A 65 5.56 -21.11 -9.68
N THR A 66 5.17 -19.83 -9.61
CA THR A 66 4.85 -19.07 -10.83
C THR A 66 6.12 -18.86 -11.67
N ILE A 67 5.96 -18.69 -12.97
CA ILE A 67 7.05 -18.60 -13.95
C ILE A 67 8.07 -17.50 -13.62
N GLU A 68 7.66 -16.45 -12.90
CA GLU A 68 8.56 -15.38 -12.46
C GLU A 68 9.69 -15.90 -11.55
N PHE A 69 9.45 -16.94 -10.75
CA PHE A 69 10.49 -17.55 -9.90
C PHE A 69 11.53 -18.31 -10.74
N ASP A 70 11.10 -18.99 -11.79
CA ASP A 70 11.98 -19.70 -12.72
C ASP A 70 12.83 -18.72 -13.54
N VAL A 71 12.18 -17.71 -14.11
CA VAL A 71 12.84 -16.68 -14.94
C VAL A 71 13.85 -15.87 -14.13
N LEU A 72 13.51 -15.55 -12.88
CA LEU A 72 14.41 -14.79 -11.98
C LEU A 72 15.39 -15.68 -11.21
N GLY A 73 15.32 -17.01 -11.37
CA GLY A 73 16.28 -17.95 -10.82
C GLY A 73 16.32 -17.99 -9.28
N TYR A 74 15.18 -17.83 -8.60
CA TYR A 74 15.14 -17.87 -7.14
C TYR A 74 13.91 -18.58 -6.59
N LYS A 75 14.01 -19.10 -5.36
CA LYS A 75 12.88 -19.66 -4.62
C LYS A 75 12.32 -18.64 -3.63
N PRO A 76 10.99 -18.63 -3.39
CA PRO A 76 10.39 -17.76 -2.38
C PRO A 76 10.91 -18.10 -0.98
N ASN A 77 11.30 -17.07 -0.23
CA ASN A 77 11.57 -17.20 1.21
C ASN A 77 10.28 -17.47 1.98
N LEU A 78 10.38 -18.15 3.13
CA LEU A 78 9.23 -18.32 4.03
C LEU A 78 8.57 -16.98 4.40
N TRP A 79 7.24 -17.02 4.47
CA TRP A 79 6.40 -15.96 4.97
C TRP A 79 6.47 -15.88 6.50
N LYS A 80 6.53 -14.66 7.02
CA LYS A 80 6.45 -14.38 8.45
C LYS A 80 5.16 -13.59 8.71
N PRO A 81 4.56 -13.68 9.90
CA PRO A 81 3.31 -12.99 10.21
C PRO A 81 3.36 -11.47 9.89
N GLU A 82 4.47 -10.82 10.23
CA GLU A 82 4.65 -9.39 9.98
C GLU A 82 4.76 -9.02 8.50
N HIS A 83 4.98 -9.97 7.59
CA HIS A 83 4.98 -9.70 6.15
C HIS A 83 3.60 -9.32 5.64
N SER A 84 2.51 -9.85 6.21
CA SER A 84 1.14 -9.46 5.83
C SER A 84 0.89 -7.99 6.20
N VAL A 85 1.36 -7.56 7.37
CA VAL A 85 1.33 -6.16 7.79
C VAL A 85 2.16 -5.28 6.84
N LEU A 86 3.32 -5.77 6.40
CA LEU A 86 4.15 -5.06 5.42
C LEU A 86 3.45 -4.91 4.07
N ILE A 87 2.70 -5.90 3.59
CA ILE A 87 1.91 -5.75 2.35
C ILE A 87 0.87 -4.64 2.50
N ALA A 88 0.15 -4.59 3.62
CA ALA A 88 -0.79 -3.51 3.90
C ALA A 88 -0.10 -2.13 3.94
N LYS A 89 1.10 -2.03 4.53
CA LYS A 89 1.90 -0.79 4.55
C LYS A 89 2.42 -0.38 3.17
N LEU A 90 2.78 -1.34 2.32
CA LEU A 90 3.14 -1.07 0.93
C LEU A 90 1.97 -0.49 0.15
N MET A 91 0.78 -1.08 0.28
CA MET A 91 -0.41 -0.53 -0.36
C MET A 91 -0.74 0.87 0.18
N ALA A 92 -0.60 1.10 1.49
CA ALA A 92 -0.80 2.42 2.07
C ALA A 92 0.20 3.46 1.51
N TRP A 93 1.45 3.08 1.25
CA TRP A 93 2.43 3.93 0.57
C TRP A 93 2.02 4.21 -0.88
N GLU A 94 1.61 3.18 -1.63
CA GLU A 94 1.21 3.31 -3.04
C GLU A 94 0.01 4.26 -3.22
N LEU A 95 -0.95 4.20 -2.30
CA LEU A 95 -2.19 4.99 -2.30
C LEU A 95 -2.07 6.32 -1.56
N ASN A 96 -0.92 6.63 -0.97
CA ASN A 96 -0.69 7.94 -0.37
C ASN A 96 -0.49 8.97 -1.49
N ILE A 97 -1.52 9.77 -1.76
CA ILE A 97 -1.44 10.88 -2.73
C ILE A 97 -0.97 12.16 -2.02
N SER A 98 -1.26 12.32 -0.73
CA SER A 98 -1.00 13.53 0.04
C SER A 98 0.47 13.96 0.01
N TRP A 99 1.43 13.03 0.13
CA TRP A 99 2.85 13.41 0.15
C TRP A 99 3.30 14.10 -1.16
N TRP A 100 2.70 13.76 -2.30
CA TRP A 100 2.96 14.46 -3.56
C TRP A 100 2.42 15.89 -3.54
N SER A 101 1.19 16.07 -3.06
CA SER A 101 0.54 17.38 -2.95
C SER A 101 1.27 18.27 -1.95
N ASP A 102 1.60 17.75 -0.77
CA ASP A 102 2.25 18.48 0.32
C ASP A 102 3.63 18.99 -0.12
N ILE A 103 4.42 18.13 -0.77
CA ILE A 103 5.73 18.51 -1.30
C ILE A 103 5.59 19.51 -2.44
N THR A 104 4.62 19.32 -3.34
CA THR A 104 4.39 20.24 -4.46
C THR A 104 4.00 21.62 -3.96
N PHE A 105 3.08 21.72 -3.00
CA PHE A 105 2.64 22.99 -2.43
C PHE A 105 3.75 23.67 -1.64
N THR A 106 4.54 22.90 -0.89
CA THR A 106 5.72 23.44 -0.20
C THR A 106 6.72 24.01 -1.20
N HIS A 107 7.00 23.29 -2.30
CA HIS A 107 7.90 23.79 -3.34
C HIS A 107 7.37 25.05 -4.03
N LEU A 108 6.07 25.15 -4.27
CA LEU A 108 5.43 26.35 -4.82
C LEU A 108 5.53 27.54 -3.86
N ILE A 109 5.25 27.33 -2.57
CA ILE A 109 5.35 28.36 -1.53
C ILE A 109 6.79 28.87 -1.43
N GLN A 110 7.78 27.96 -1.43
CA GLN A 110 9.20 28.33 -1.40
C GLN A 110 9.63 29.17 -2.63
N LYS A 111 9.00 28.96 -3.80
CA LYS A 111 9.34 29.68 -5.04
C LYS A 111 8.57 30.99 -5.23
N LEU A 112 7.30 31.03 -4.86
CA LEU A 112 6.38 32.12 -5.21
C LEU A 112 5.91 32.93 -4.00
N GLY A 113 6.13 32.43 -2.79
CA GLY A 113 5.53 32.95 -1.56
C GLY A 113 4.10 32.46 -1.32
N LEU A 114 3.68 32.44 -0.05
CA LEU A 114 2.38 31.92 0.36
C LEU A 114 1.20 32.64 -0.31
N GLU A 115 1.23 33.97 -0.34
CA GLU A 115 0.15 34.79 -0.89
C GLU A 115 -0.13 34.45 -2.36
N LYS A 116 0.92 34.29 -3.18
CA LYS A 116 0.76 33.97 -4.59
C LYS A 116 0.23 32.56 -4.83
N VAL A 117 0.60 31.61 -3.97
CA VAL A 117 0.08 30.23 -4.04
C VAL A 117 -1.40 30.17 -3.66
N LYS A 118 -1.82 30.96 -2.67
CA LYS A 118 -3.24 31.08 -2.28
C LYS A 118 -4.12 31.65 -3.40
N GLU A 119 -3.57 32.45 -4.31
CA GLU A 119 -4.31 32.94 -5.49
C GLU A 119 -4.60 31.86 -6.54
N ILE A 120 -3.80 30.79 -6.62
CA ILE A 120 -3.86 29.79 -7.70
C ILE A 120 -4.36 28.41 -7.25
N MET A 121 -4.31 28.12 -5.95
CA MET A 121 -4.74 26.84 -5.38
C MET A 121 -6.11 26.95 -4.70
N PRO A 122 -6.92 25.89 -4.65
CA PRO A 122 -8.15 25.87 -3.87
C PRO A 122 -7.83 26.16 -2.40
N ASN A 123 -8.57 27.09 -1.79
CA ASN A 123 -8.46 27.33 -0.36
C ASN A 123 -8.97 26.12 0.43
N PHE A 124 -8.18 25.66 1.38
CA PHE A 124 -8.64 24.78 2.45
C PHE A 124 -9.22 25.65 3.57
N ASP A 125 -10.33 25.24 4.17
CA ASP A 125 -10.93 25.96 5.29
C ASP A 125 -9.92 26.05 6.45
N GLU A 126 -9.71 27.24 7.01
CA GLU A 126 -8.83 27.47 8.15
C GLU A 126 -9.27 26.68 9.39
N ASN A 127 -10.56 26.32 9.48
CA ASN A 127 -11.13 25.47 10.53
C ASN A 127 -11.29 24.00 10.09
N GLY A 128 -10.76 23.63 8.93
CA GLY A 128 -10.79 22.27 8.44
C GLY A 128 -9.99 21.33 9.36
N PRO A 129 -10.38 20.04 9.47
CA PRO A 129 -9.65 19.09 10.30
C PRO A 129 -8.23 18.90 9.77
N THR A 130 -7.23 19.09 10.64
CA THR A 130 -5.82 18.77 10.35
C THR A 130 -5.34 17.64 11.25
N ILE A 131 -4.50 16.76 10.70
CA ILE A 131 -3.79 15.71 11.45
C ILE A 131 -2.37 16.12 11.83
N ILE A 132 -1.91 17.28 11.34
CA ILE A 132 -0.58 17.83 11.62
C ILE A 132 -0.69 18.73 12.86
N PRO A 133 0.12 18.49 13.92
CA PRO A 133 0.15 19.36 15.09
C PRO A 133 0.51 20.81 14.73
N SER A 134 -0.09 21.77 15.43
CA SER A 134 0.29 23.19 15.34
C SER A 134 1.73 23.40 15.86
N GLY A 135 2.44 24.39 15.32
CA GLY A 135 3.77 24.81 15.83
C GLY A 135 4.96 24.08 15.21
N ILE A 136 4.79 23.42 14.06
CA ILE A 136 5.93 22.91 13.28
C ILE A 136 6.55 24.10 12.52
N GLU A 137 7.68 24.61 13.03
CA GLU A 137 8.38 25.75 12.44
C GLU A 137 9.52 25.34 11.49
N LYS A 138 10.00 24.10 11.59
CA LYS A 138 11.10 23.58 10.77
C LYS A 138 10.59 22.63 9.71
N PHE A 139 10.59 23.11 8.48
CA PHE A 139 10.35 22.28 7.31
C PHE A 139 11.70 21.79 6.78
N ALA A 140 11.81 20.48 6.54
CA ALA A 140 12.95 19.96 5.79
C ALA A 140 12.89 20.46 4.34
N ASP A 141 14.04 20.57 3.69
CA ASP A 141 14.08 20.84 2.26
C ASP A 141 13.30 19.78 1.49
N VAL A 142 12.66 20.21 0.40
CA VAL A 142 11.90 19.33 -0.47
C VAL A 142 12.83 18.26 -1.05
N PRO A 143 12.62 16.96 -0.77
CA PRO A 143 13.52 15.90 -1.19
C PRO A 143 13.27 15.53 -2.66
N LEU A 144 13.67 16.40 -3.59
CA LEU A 144 13.45 16.20 -5.04
C LEU A 144 14.03 14.88 -5.56
N ASP A 145 15.13 14.42 -4.98
CA ASP A 145 15.73 13.12 -5.32
C ASP A 145 14.82 11.94 -4.92
N LEU A 146 14.16 12.01 -3.76
CA LEU A 146 13.21 10.98 -3.33
C LEU A 146 12.02 10.91 -4.27
N ILE A 147 11.49 12.07 -4.67
CA ILE A 147 10.42 12.18 -5.68
C ILE A 147 10.84 11.49 -6.97
N LYS A 148 12.05 11.80 -7.47
CA LYS A 148 12.55 11.22 -8.71
C LYS A 148 12.66 9.70 -8.60
N VAL A 149 13.23 9.19 -7.51
CA VAL A 149 13.37 7.75 -7.26
C VAL A 149 12.00 7.06 -7.15
N ASP A 150 11.00 7.68 -6.51
CA ASP A 150 9.66 7.10 -6.43
C ASP A 150 8.94 7.10 -7.80
N LYS A 151 9.09 8.17 -8.61
CA LYS A 151 8.57 8.19 -9.99
C LYS A 151 9.19 7.08 -10.83
N ASP A 152 10.51 6.91 -10.75
CA ASP A 152 11.23 5.86 -11.48
C ASP A 152 10.81 4.45 -10.99
N PHE A 153 10.59 4.29 -9.69
CA PHE A 153 10.05 3.06 -9.11
C PHE A 153 8.64 2.76 -9.63
N ARG A 154 7.74 3.74 -9.62
CA ARG A 154 6.37 3.62 -10.15
C ARG A 154 6.35 3.26 -11.63
N ASN A 155 7.23 3.88 -12.43
CA ASN A 155 7.43 3.51 -13.83
C ASN A 155 7.88 2.04 -13.97
N LEU A 156 8.84 1.60 -13.16
CA LEU A 156 9.33 0.21 -13.18
C LEU A 156 8.21 -0.80 -12.90
N ILE A 157 7.34 -0.52 -11.93
CA ILE A 157 6.26 -1.45 -11.53
C ILE A 157 4.97 -1.25 -12.33
N GLY A 158 4.96 -0.39 -13.35
CA GLY A 158 3.77 -0.10 -14.15
C GLY A 158 2.68 0.65 -13.39
N SER A 159 2.99 1.30 -12.27
CA SER A 159 2.08 2.11 -11.47
C SER A 159 2.10 3.57 -11.95
N VAL A 160 1.81 3.78 -13.23
CA VAL A 160 1.82 5.10 -13.89
C VAL A 160 0.40 5.56 -14.19
N GLY A 161 0.13 6.87 -14.11
CA GLY A 161 -1.19 7.45 -14.43
C GLY A 161 -2.18 7.52 -13.26
N THR A 162 -3.41 7.97 -13.55
CA THR A 162 -4.48 8.24 -12.56
C THR A 162 -5.37 7.02 -12.32
N HIS A 163 -4.79 5.82 -12.17
CA HIS A 163 -5.54 4.58 -11.99
C HIS A 163 -6.05 4.36 -10.55
N ILE A 164 -6.39 5.44 -9.86
CA ILE A 164 -6.92 5.41 -8.49
C ILE A 164 -8.31 6.01 -8.54
N GLY A 165 -9.29 5.18 -8.23
CA GLY A 165 -10.70 5.54 -8.18
C GLY A 165 -11.48 4.43 -7.50
N SER A 166 -12.74 4.66 -7.19
CA SER A 166 -13.66 3.62 -6.74
C SER A 166 -15.07 4.15 -6.88
N ASN A 167 -16.01 3.25 -7.14
CA ASN A 167 -17.42 3.49 -6.85
C ASN A 167 -17.86 2.61 -5.69
N ASN A 168 -18.78 3.12 -4.88
CA ASN A 168 -19.52 2.33 -3.91
C ASN A 168 -20.93 2.88 -3.81
N TRP A 169 -21.93 1.99 -3.86
CA TRP A 169 -23.34 2.34 -3.64
C TRP A 169 -23.92 1.48 -2.53
N VAL A 170 -24.71 2.11 -1.68
CA VAL A 170 -25.57 1.45 -0.69
C VAL A 170 -26.98 1.97 -0.87
N VAL A 171 -27.93 1.07 -1.11
CA VAL A 171 -29.34 1.39 -1.28
C VAL A 171 -30.12 0.82 -0.11
N ASN A 172 -30.89 1.67 0.57
CA ASN A 172 -31.78 1.24 1.64
C ASN A 172 -32.89 0.33 1.10
N ALA A 173 -33.32 -0.64 1.89
CA ALA A 173 -34.44 -1.53 1.59
C ALA A 173 -35.69 -0.81 1.07
N THR A 174 -36.04 0.35 1.64
CA THR A 174 -37.23 1.15 1.24
C THR A 174 -37.14 1.74 -0.17
N LYS A 175 -35.93 1.76 -0.75
CA LYS A 175 -35.66 2.22 -2.12
C LYS A 175 -35.34 1.08 -3.09
N SER A 176 -35.50 -0.17 -2.66
CA SER A 176 -35.25 -1.37 -3.47
C SER A 176 -36.56 -2.10 -3.79
N GLU A 177 -36.69 -2.63 -5.00
CA GLU A 177 -37.87 -3.42 -5.40
C GLU A 177 -38.00 -4.72 -4.57
N SER A 178 -36.87 -5.31 -4.16
CA SER A 178 -36.84 -6.54 -3.36
C SER A 178 -37.18 -6.34 -1.88
N GLY A 179 -37.29 -5.09 -1.41
CA GLY A 179 -37.43 -4.76 0.01
C GLY A 179 -36.21 -5.11 0.86
N LYS A 180 -35.03 -5.32 0.27
CA LYS A 180 -33.76 -5.65 0.96
C LYS A 180 -32.66 -4.65 0.61
N PRO A 181 -31.71 -4.36 1.53
CA PRO A 181 -30.58 -3.49 1.20
C PRO A 181 -29.75 -4.04 0.03
N ILE A 182 -29.23 -3.14 -0.80
CA ILE A 182 -28.30 -3.48 -1.90
C ILE A 182 -26.96 -2.80 -1.62
N ILE A 183 -25.88 -3.55 -1.79
CA ILE A 183 -24.50 -3.06 -1.70
C ILE A 183 -23.82 -3.37 -3.03
N ALA A 184 -23.16 -2.38 -3.62
CA ALA A 184 -22.35 -2.54 -4.82
C ALA A 184 -20.99 -1.85 -4.61
N ASN A 185 -19.91 -2.61 -4.71
CA ASN A 185 -18.53 -2.13 -4.58
C ASN A 185 -17.79 -2.33 -5.89
N ASP A 186 -17.02 -1.33 -6.31
CA ASP A 186 -16.30 -1.32 -7.59
C ASP A 186 -14.96 -0.57 -7.41
N PRO A 187 -13.95 -1.22 -6.79
CA PRO A 187 -12.65 -0.60 -6.54
C PRO A 187 -11.81 -0.54 -7.83
N HIS A 188 -11.24 0.63 -8.15
CA HIS A 188 -10.40 0.81 -9.33
C HIS A 188 -8.94 0.96 -8.93
N LEU A 189 -8.15 -0.08 -9.26
CA LEU A 189 -6.70 -0.07 -9.17
C LEU A 189 -6.11 -0.61 -10.48
N SER A 190 -4.88 -0.21 -10.81
CA SER A 190 -4.16 -0.73 -11.98
C SER A 190 -4.14 -2.26 -12.01
N PHE A 191 -4.39 -2.82 -13.19
CA PHE A 191 -4.10 -4.22 -13.46
C PHE A 191 -2.61 -4.49 -13.27
N SER A 192 -2.30 -5.53 -12.51
CA SER A 192 -0.94 -5.91 -12.14
C SER A 192 -0.85 -7.44 -11.98
N SER A 193 0.37 -7.97 -12.03
CA SER A 193 0.67 -9.36 -11.69
C SER A 193 1.72 -9.39 -10.56
N PRO A 194 1.42 -10.00 -9.40
CA PRO A 194 0.11 -10.52 -9.01
C PRO A 194 -0.94 -9.41 -8.90
N GLY A 195 -2.21 -9.75 -9.13
CA GLY A 195 -3.31 -8.81 -8.95
C GLY A 195 -3.47 -8.40 -7.48
N LYS A 196 -3.95 -7.17 -7.24
CA LYS A 196 -4.13 -6.66 -5.87
C LYS A 196 -5.29 -7.33 -5.14
N TRP A 197 -6.36 -7.68 -5.83
CA TRP A 197 -7.55 -8.26 -5.23
C TRP A 197 -7.65 -9.76 -5.51
N TYR A 198 -7.91 -10.53 -4.47
CA TYR A 198 -8.14 -11.96 -4.51
C TYR A 198 -9.51 -12.28 -3.91
N VAL A 199 -10.35 -13.01 -4.65
CA VAL A 199 -11.67 -13.43 -4.16
C VAL A 199 -11.48 -14.52 -3.12
N ALA A 200 -12.09 -14.34 -1.95
CA ALA A 200 -11.99 -15.28 -0.83
C ALA A 200 -13.37 -15.57 -0.25
N VAL A 201 -13.55 -16.83 0.13
CA VAL A 201 -14.73 -17.38 0.79
C VAL A 201 -14.21 -18.09 2.03
N LEU A 202 -14.58 -17.59 3.22
CA LEU A 202 -14.17 -18.17 4.49
C LEU A 202 -15.40 -18.66 5.25
N ARG A 203 -15.30 -19.90 5.74
CA ARG A 203 -16.37 -20.59 6.49
C ARG A 203 -15.76 -21.25 7.73
N SER A 204 -16.32 -20.97 8.89
CA SER A 204 -16.10 -21.66 10.16
C SER A 204 -17.43 -21.70 10.93
N PRO A 205 -17.53 -22.41 12.08
CA PRO A 205 -18.73 -22.33 12.93
C PRO A 205 -19.08 -20.90 13.37
N GLU A 206 -18.08 -20.02 13.48
CA GLU A 206 -18.22 -18.63 13.94
C GLU A 206 -18.17 -17.59 12.81
N LEU A 207 -17.71 -17.96 11.60
CA LEU A 207 -17.49 -17.03 10.49
C LEU A 207 -18.10 -17.52 9.18
N ASN A 208 -18.84 -16.65 8.51
CA ASN A 208 -19.37 -16.88 7.17
C ASN A 208 -19.24 -15.59 6.35
N VAL A 209 -18.15 -15.47 5.59
CA VAL A 209 -17.82 -14.24 4.84
C VAL A 209 -17.36 -14.53 3.42
N ASP A 210 -17.85 -13.71 2.50
CA ASP A 210 -17.52 -13.70 1.07
C ASP A 210 -17.07 -12.31 0.65
N GLY A 211 -16.06 -12.24 -0.20
CA GLY A 211 -15.64 -10.99 -0.79
C GLY A 211 -14.30 -11.09 -1.50
N PHE A 212 -13.57 -9.99 -1.50
CA PHE A 212 -12.20 -9.92 -2.00
C PHE A 212 -11.28 -9.30 -0.94
N THR A 213 -10.02 -9.72 -0.94
CA THR A 213 -8.96 -9.28 -0.02
C THR A 213 -7.66 -9.04 -0.78
N LEU A 214 -6.71 -8.36 -0.13
CA LEU A 214 -5.31 -8.29 -0.52
C LEU A 214 -4.58 -9.62 -0.27
#